data_AF-A0A226BX47-F1
#
_entry.id   AF-A0A226BX47-F1
#
_cell.length_a   1.000
_cell.length_b   1.000
_cell.length_c   1.000
_cell.angle_alpha   90.00
_cell.angle_beta   90.00
_cell.angle_gamma   90.00
#
_symmetry.space_group_name_H-M   'P 1'
#
loop_
_entity.id
_entity.type
_entity.pdbx_description
1 polymer ?
#
loop_
_entity_poly.entity_id
_entity_poly.type
_entity_poly.pdbx_seq_one_letter_code
_entity_poly.pdbx_strand_id
1 'polypeptide(L)'
;MGLPKRKRLKRKQRLEDAENWVYCFNGKNIVKSYKKWYGVDIMCALNELEMLGYYFPDYKQKIINQRKIEKQKKEEKEKIEAQLDPWQDGSFFFIAGYTSGGVPFGITWEEHNNQTEIEDEIQFFQENNNKEYSESEDESKYQEIDEDGIPF
;
A
#
# COMPACT_ATOMS: atom_id res chain seq x y z
N MET A 1 26.65 30.56 -4.24
CA MET A 1 26.61 31.15 -2.87
C MET A 1 26.79 30.02 -1.85
N GLY A 2 27.61 30.22 -0.83
CA GLY A 2 27.78 29.25 0.27
C GLY A 2 26.60 29.24 1.24
N LEU A 3 26.46 28.15 2.01
CA LEU A 3 25.48 28.06 3.10
C LEU A 3 25.71 29.18 4.14
N PRO A 4 24.63 29.85 4.63
CA PRO A 4 24.75 30.85 5.68
C PRO A 4 25.47 30.32 6.92
N LYS A 5 26.34 31.14 7.56
CA LYS A 5 27.14 30.77 8.75
C LYS A 5 26.32 30.04 9.82
N ARG A 6 25.15 30.57 10.17
CA ARG A 6 24.23 30.00 11.18
C ARG A 6 23.81 28.55 10.90
N LYS A 7 23.74 28.14 9.62
CA LYS A 7 23.37 26.77 9.23
C LYS A 7 24.54 25.77 9.30
N ARG A 8 25.75 26.26 9.56
CA ARG A 8 26.97 25.45 9.70
C ARG A 8 27.41 25.29 11.16
N LEU A 9 26.66 25.86 12.10
CA LEU A 9 26.99 25.83 13.52
C LEU A 9 26.81 24.42 14.08
N LYS A 10 27.76 23.99 14.93
CA LYS A 10 27.64 22.77 15.73
C LYS A 10 26.68 23.01 16.91
N ARG A 11 26.16 21.94 17.52
CA ARG A 11 25.16 22.00 18.61
C ARG A 11 25.50 23.00 19.71
N LYS A 12 26.73 22.97 20.25
CA LYS A 12 27.17 23.90 21.32
C LYS A 12 27.05 25.36 20.88
N GLN A 13 27.54 25.67 19.67
CA GLN A 13 27.48 27.02 19.11
C GLN A 13 26.04 27.46 18.82
N ARG A 14 25.16 26.52 18.44
CA ARG A 14 23.73 26.83 18.25
C ARG A 14 23.05 27.17 19.56
N LEU A 15 23.35 26.45 20.65
CA LEU A 15 22.76 26.74 21.96
C LEU A 15 23.18 28.12 22.47
N GLU A 16 24.46 28.46 22.33
CA GLU A 16 25.01 29.79 22.69
C GLU A 16 24.41 30.92 21.83
N ASP A 17 24.35 30.76 20.50
CA ASP A 17 23.71 31.74 19.61
C ASP A 17 22.19 31.83 19.86
N ALA A 18 21.58 30.71 20.25
CA ALA A 18 20.14 30.62 20.45
C ALA A 18 19.64 31.38 21.66
N GLU A 19 20.40 31.52 22.74
CA GLU A 19 19.98 32.33 23.89
C GLU A 19 19.62 33.75 23.45
N ASN A 20 20.52 34.39 22.68
CA ASN A 20 20.27 35.73 22.13
C ASN A 20 19.19 35.73 21.05
N TRP A 21 19.18 34.71 20.18
CA TRP A 21 18.18 34.63 19.11
C TRP A 21 16.75 34.49 19.65
N VAL A 22 16.57 33.68 20.71
CA VAL A 22 15.27 33.48 21.34
C VAL A 22 14.81 34.74 22.08
N TYR A 23 15.72 35.48 22.73
CA TYR A 23 15.39 36.76 23.36
C TYR A 23 14.78 37.77 22.36
N CYS A 24 15.31 37.80 21.13
CA CYS A 24 14.82 38.67 20.06
C CYS A 24 13.69 38.05 19.21
N PHE A 25 13.21 36.85 19.55
CA PHE A 25 12.25 36.14 18.71
C PHE A 25 10.82 36.66 18.92
N ASN A 26 10.24 37.27 17.87
CA ASN A 26 8.87 37.80 17.88
C ASN A 26 7.88 37.03 16.98
N GLY A 27 8.18 35.76 16.67
CA GLY A 27 7.39 34.93 15.76
C GLY A 27 6.36 34.04 16.48
N LYS A 28 5.40 33.50 15.72
CA LYS A 28 4.34 32.62 16.28
C LYS A 28 4.81 31.21 16.63
N ASN A 29 5.72 30.63 15.84
CA ASN A 29 6.16 29.23 16.03
C ASN A 29 7.68 29.18 16.18
N ILE A 30 8.14 29.16 17.43
CA ILE A 30 9.54 29.15 17.79
C ILE A 30 10.27 27.90 17.26
N VAL A 31 9.65 26.72 17.34
CA VAL A 31 10.25 25.44 16.89
C VAL A 31 10.50 25.44 15.39
N LYS A 32 9.49 25.81 14.57
CA LYS A 32 9.64 25.89 13.10
C LYS A 32 10.64 26.97 12.71
N SER A 33 10.66 28.08 13.44
CA SER A 33 11.59 29.19 13.18
C SER A 33 13.03 28.79 13.51
N TYR A 34 13.25 28.12 14.64
CA TYR A 34 14.55 27.58 15.05
C TYR A 34 15.09 26.59 14.03
N LYS A 35 14.26 25.62 13.63
CA LYS A 35 14.55 24.65 12.57
C LYS A 35 15.02 25.36 11.30
N LYS A 36 14.31 26.39 10.84
CA LYS A 36 14.63 27.14 9.62
C LYS A 36 15.89 28.00 9.77
N TRP A 37 16.07 28.63 10.92
CA TRP A 37 17.18 29.53 11.22
C TRP A 37 18.52 28.79 11.21
N TYR A 38 18.60 27.70 11.97
CA TYR A 38 19.80 26.89 12.11
C TYR A 38 19.91 25.74 11.10
N GLY A 39 18.87 25.47 10.31
CA GLY A 39 18.89 24.41 9.31
C GLY A 39 18.95 23.00 9.90
N VAL A 40 18.36 22.79 11.07
CA VAL A 40 18.33 21.49 11.78
C VAL A 40 17.04 20.72 11.50
N ASP A 41 16.95 19.47 11.96
CA ASP A 41 15.68 18.73 11.95
C ASP A 41 14.76 19.20 13.09
N ILE A 42 13.47 18.86 12.99
CA ILE A 42 12.46 19.32 13.94
C ILE A 42 12.66 18.76 15.35
N MET A 43 13.16 17.51 15.51
CA MET A 43 13.46 16.95 16.82
C MET A 43 14.74 17.56 17.41
N CYS A 44 15.75 17.88 16.59
CA CYS A 44 16.86 18.71 17.04
C CYS A 44 16.38 20.07 17.58
N ALA A 45 15.52 20.77 16.83
CA ALA A 45 14.98 22.05 17.28
C ALA A 45 14.20 21.93 18.60
N LEU A 46 13.35 20.90 18.74
CA LEU A 46 12.61 20.64 19.99
C LEU A 46 13.55 20.38 21.17
N ASN A 47 14.51 19.47 21.02
CA ASN A 47 15.43 19.10 22.09
C ASN A 47 16.36 20.26 22.49
N GLU A 48 16.79 21.09 21.53
CA GLU A 48 17.64 22.26 21.82
C GLU A 48 16.85 23.38 22.48
N LEU A 49 15.60 23.62 22.06
CA LEU A 49 14.71 24.56 22.75
C LEU A 49 14.36 24.09 24.17
N GLU A 50 14.18 22.78 24.39
CA GLU A 50 13.97 22.20 25.72
C GLU A 50 15.17 22.41 26.65
N MET A 51 16.40 22.33 26.12
CA MET A 51 17.62 22.68 26.86
C MET A 51 17.71 24.17 27.22
N LEU A 52 17.06 25.04 26.44
CA LEU A 52 16.95 26.48 26.71
C LEU A 52 15.74 26.80 27.61
N GLY A 53 15.03 25.79 28.14
CA GLY A 53 13.90 25.96 29.05
C GLY A 53 12.51 26.00 28.38
N TYR A 54 12.41 25.78 27.07
CA TYR A 54 11.13 25.78 26.35
C TYR A 54 10.58 24.36 26.17
N TYR A 55 9.47 24.06 26.83
CA TYR A 55 8.90 22.72 26.86
C TYR A 55 7.63 22.59 26.01
N PHE A 56 7.57 21.57 25.13
CA PHE A 56 6.46 21.35 24.19
C PHE A 56 6.08 19.85 24.09
N PRO A 57 5.52 19.24 25.16
CA PRO A 57 5.32 17.79 25.24
C PRO A 57 4.34 17.28 24.17
N ASP A 58 3.19 17.93 24.02
CA ASP A 58 2.16 17.52 23.07
C ASP A 58 2.65 17.59 21.62
N TYR A 59 3.41 18.65 21.31
CA TYR A 59 3.96 18.82 19.98
C TYR A 59 5.03 17.77 19.68
N LYS A 60 5.91 17.51 20.66
CA LYS A 60 6.95 16.46 20.56
C LYS A 60 6.32 15.08 20.34
N GLN A 61 5.28 14.74 21.08
CA GLN A 61 4.57 13.48 20.92
C GLN A 61 3.84 13.37 19.58
N LYS A 62 3.24 14.46 19.09
CA LYS A 62 2.65 14.46 17.74
C LYS A 62 3.68 14.13 16.66
N ILE A 63 4.87 14.72 16.73
CA ILE A 63 5.96 14.43 15.78
C ILE A 63 6.44 12.98 15.89
N ILE A 64 6.60 12.45 17.11
CA ILE A 64 7.01 11.05 17.33
C ILE A 64 5.96 10.09 16.75
N ASN A 65 4.68 10.32 17.02
CA ASN A 65 3.60 9.49 16.50
C ASN A 65 3.51 9.55 14.98
N GLN A 66 3.65 10.74 14.37
CA GLN A 66 3.70 10.88 12.91
C GLN A 66 4.84 10.06 12.30
N ARG A 67 6.06 10.19 12.83
CA ARG A 67 7.22 9.41 12.35
C ARG A 67 7.02 7.90 12.51
N LYS A 68 6.36 7.45 13.60
CA LYS A 68 6.03 6.03 13.80
C LYS A 68 5.05 5.52 12.75
N ILE A 69 3.98 6.27 12.47
CA ILE A 69 2.97 5.91 11.46
C ILE A 69 3.61 5.87 10.07
N GLU A 70 4.41 6.87 9.71
CA GLU A 70 5.12 6.92 8.43
C GLU A 70 6.06 5.71 8.26
N LYS A 71 6.79 5.35 9.32
CA LYS A 71 7.66 4.18 9.33
C LYS A 71 6.86 2.88 9.15
N GLN A 72 5.77 2.70 9.88
CA GLN A 72 4.91 1.52 9.77
C GLN A 72 4.33 1.38 8.36
N LYS A 73 3.79 2.46 7.79
CA LYS A 73 3.27 2.46 6.41
C LYS A 73 4.33 2.11 5.38
N LYS A 74 5.56 2.60 5.57
CA LYS A 74 6.68 2.28 4.68
C LYS A 74 7.05 0.80 4.78
N GLU A 75 7.18 0.27 6.00
CA GLU A 75 7.49 -1.15 6.22
C GLU A 75 6.39 -2.07 5.68
N GLU A 76 5.12 -1.70 5.85
CA GLU A 76 3.98 -2.43 5.28
C GLU A 76 4.01 -2.43 3.76
N LYS A 77 4.26 -1.28 3.14
CA LYS A 77 4.42 -1.17 1.69
C LYS A 77 5.58 -2.03 1.19
N GLU A 78 6.73 -1.96 1.84
CA GLU A 78 7.91 -2.77 1.48
C GLU A 78 7.64 -4.28 1.63
N LYS A 79 6.87 -4.69 2.64
CA LYS A 79 6.45 -6.10 2.82
C LYS A 79 5.49 -6.57 1.73
N ILE A 80 4.55 -5.72 1.31
CA ILE A 80 3.63 -6.04 0.23
C ILE A 80 4.43 -6.16 -1.07
N GLU A 81 5.26 -5.18 -1.38
CA GLU A 81 6.09 -5.14 -2.59
C GLU A 81 7.08 -6.33 -2.65
N ALA A 82 7.61 -6.77 -1.51
CA ALA A 82 8.48 -7.95 -1.44
C ALA A 82 7.75 -9.31 -1.60
N GLN A 83 6.42 -9.34 -1.46
CA GLN A 83 5.60 -10.53 -1.67
C GLN A 83 5.04 -10.64 -3.09
N LEU A 84 5.05 -9.53 -3.84
CA LEU A 84 4.59 -9.51 -5.22
C LEU A 84 5.63 -10.19 -6.12
N ASP A 85 5.14 -10.95 -7.09
CA ASP A 85 5.96 -11.53 -8.14
C ASP A 85 6.64 -10.41 -8.96
N PRO A 86 7.84 -10.60 -9.54
CA PRO A 86 8.48 -9.58 -10.39
C PRO A 86 7.62 -9.08 -11.55
N TRP A 87 6.62 -9.87 -11.98
CA TRP A 87 5.66 -9.51 -13.01
C TRP A 87 4.35 -8.96 -12.46
N GLN A 88 4.29 -8.64 -11.16
CA GLN A 88 3.12 -8.10 -10.46
C GLN A 88 3.43 -6.75 -9.81
N ASP A 89 2.41 -5.90 -9.70
CA ASP A 89 2.49 -4.70 -8.87
C ASP A 89 1.14 -4.37 -8.20
N GLY A 90 1.05 -3.21 -7.55
CA GLY A 90 -0.19 -2.78 -6.87
C GLY A 90 -1.37 -2.47 -7.81
N SER A 91 -1.18 -2.47 -9.13
CA SER A 91 -2.19 -2.18 -10.16
C SER A 91 -2.42 -3.34 -11.11
N PHE A 92 -1.38 -4.12 -11.42
CA PHE A 92 -1.40 -5.23 -12.35
C PHE A 92 -1.22 -6.59 -11.65
N PHE A 93 -2.13 -7.52 -11.95
CA PHE A 93 -2.00 -8.93 -11.60
C PHE A 93 -0.94 -9.65 -12.45
N PHE A 94 -0.69 -9.16 -13.66
CA PHE A 94 0.39 -9.65 -14.52
C PHE A 94 0.82 -8.57 -15.50
N ILE A 95 2.09 -8.20 -15.52
CA ILE A 95 2.71 -7.24 -16.45
C ILE A 95 3.31 -8.03 -17.62
N ALA A 96 2.70 -7.94 -18.80
CA ALA A 96 3.18 -8.62 -20.01
C ALA A 96 4.40 -7.92 -20.61
N GLY A 97 4.58 -6.63 -20.31
CA GLY A 97 5.75 -5.86 -20.72
C GLY A 97 5.60 -4.37 -20.48
N TYR A 98 6.60 -3.62 -20.96
CA TYR A 98 6.63 -2.17 -20.92
C TYR A 98 6.65 -1.61 -22.34
N THR A 99 5.88 -0.57 -22.56
CA THR A 99 5.97 0.22 -23.80
C THR A 99 7.31 0.94 -23.89
N SER A 100 7.67 1.48 -25.07
CA SER A 100 8.92 2.26 -25.25
C SER A 100 9.02 3.47 -24.32
N GLY A 101 7.89 3.97 -23.79
CA GLY A 101 7.82 5.03 -22.79
C GLY A 101 7.91 4.55 -21.33
N GLY A 102 8.09 3.26 -21.08
CA GLY A 102 8.16 2.68 -19.73
C GLY A 102 6.81 2.53 -19.02
N VAL A 103 5.69 2.65 -19.74
CA VAL A 103 4.35 2.40 -19.20
C VAL A 103 4.08 0.89 -19.24
N PRO A 104 3.75 0.24 -18.11
CA PRO A 104 3.41 -1.19 -18.08
C PRO A 104 2.07 -1.45 -18.77
N PHE A 105 1.95 -2.61 -19.41
CA PHE A 105 0.67 -3.14 -19.89
C PHE A 105 0.57 -4.63 -19.56
N GLY A 106 -0.63 -5.09 -19.30
CA GLY A 106 -0.88 -6.44 -18.81
C GLY A 106 -2.29 -6.59 -18.22
N ILE A 107 -2.51 -7.63 -17.43
CA ILE A 107 -3.78 -7.94 -16.78
C ILE A 107 -3.85 -7.19 -15.45
N THR A 108 -4.88 -6.39 -15.26
CA THR A 108 -5.14 -5.69 -14.00
C THR A 108 -5.75 -6.61 -12.95
N TRP A 109 -5.66 -6.25 -11.67
CA TRP A 109 -6.36 -6.99 -10.61
C TRP A 109 -7.88 -7.01 -10.81
N GLU A 110 -8.46 -5.92 -11.33
CA GLU A 110 -9.89 -5.83 -11.63
C GLU A 110 -10.30 -6.82 -12.73
N GLU A 111 -9.56 -6.87 -13.84
CA GLU A 111 -9.82 -7.82 -14.93
C GLU A 111 -9.65 -9.27 -14.49
N HIS A 112 -8.60 -9.57 -13.74
CA HIS A 112 -8.38 -10.91 -13.22
C HIS A 112 -9.54 -11.36 -12.31
N ASN A 113 -9.98 -10.50 -11.38
CA ASN A 113 -11.05 -10.83 -10.45
C ASN A 113 -12.39 -11.04 -11.17
N ASN A 114 -12.72 -10.17 -12.13
CA ASN A 114 -13.95 -10.33 -12.93
C ASN A 114 -13.92 -11.63 -13.74
N GLN A 115 -12.77 -12.00 -14.30
CA GLN A 115 -12.61 -13.25 -15.05
C GLN A 115 -12.80 -14.47 -14.15
N THR A 116 -12.22 -14.47 -12.94
CA THR A 116 -12.38 -15.58 -11.99
C THR A 116 -13.83 -15.74 -11.54
N GLU A 117 -14.57 -14.66 -11.32
CA GLU A 117 -15.99 -14.73 -10.95
C GLU A 117 -16.83 -15.37 -12.06
N ILE A 118 -16.55 -15.04 -13.32
CA ILE A 118 -17.22 -15.64 -14.47
C ILE A 118 -16.89 -17.13 -14.61
N GLU A 119 -15.63 -17.50 -14.41
CA GLU A 119 -15.18 -18.91 -14.47
C GLU A 119 -15.84 -19.76 -13.38
N ASP A 120 -15.92 -19.24 -12.15
CA ASP A 120 -16.61 -19.90 -11.04
C ASP A 120 -18.11 -20.08 -11.31
N GLU A 121 -18.77 -19.06 -11.88
CA GLU A 121 -20.18 -19.16 -12.28
C GLU A 121 -20.39 -20.23 -13.36
N ILE A 122 -19.57 -20.23 -14.41
CA ILE A 122 -19.67 -21.22 -15.50
C ILE A 122 -19.46 -22.64 -14.96
N GLN A 123 -18.47 -22.84 -14.10
CA GLN A 123 -18.20 -24.14 -13.50
C GLN A 123 -19.36 -24.60 -12.61
N PHE A 124 -19.92 -23.70 -11.80
CA PHE A 124 -21.12 -23.99 -11.00
C PHE A 124 -22.32 -24.39 -11.85
N PHE A 125 -22.57 -23.73 -12.98
CA PHE A 125 -23.65 -24.10 -13.89
C PHE A 125 -23.41 -25.46 -14.58
N GLN A 126 -22.16 -25.79 -14.92
CA GLN A 126 -21.83 -27.08 -15.52
C GLN A 126 -21.97 -28.24 -14.52
N GLU A 127 -21.52 -28.06 -13.27
CA GLU A 127 -21.65 -29.05 -12.21
C GLU A 127 -23.11 -29.32 -11.83
N ASN A 128 -23.97 -28.31 -11.85
CA ASN A 128 -25.40 -28.48 -11.58
C ASN A 128 -26.18 -29.06 -12.75
N ASN A 129 -25.84 -28.74 -14.00
CA ASN A 129 -26.48 -29.37 -15.18
C ASN A 129 -26.09 -30.85 -15.33
N ASN A 130 -24.86 -31.24 -14.95
CA ASN A 130 -24.45 -32.66 -14.97
C ASN A 130 -25.15 -33.53 -13.91
N LYS A 131 -25.82 -32.94 -12.92
CA LYS A 131 -26.65 -33.68 -11.94
C LYS A 131 -28.03 -34.07 -12.47
N GLU A 132 -28.50 -33.45 -13.56
CA GLU A 132 -29.85 -33.65 -14.10
C GLU A 132 -29.90 -34.72 -15.20
N TYR A 133 -28.74 -35.23 -15.66
CA TYR A 133 -28.61 -36.21 -16.76
C TYR A 133 -28.21 -37.63 -16.32
N SER A 134 -28.01 -37.88 -15.02
CA SER A 134 -27.67 -39.23 -14.50
C SER A 134 -28.87 -40.02 -13.98
N GLU A 135 -30.10 -39.54 -14.14
CA GLU A 135 -31.30 -40.13 -13.53
C GLU A 135 -32.42 -40.44 -14.55
N SER A 136 -32.07 -40.60 -15.83
CA SER A 136 -33.01 -40.98 -16.89
C SER A 136 -32.46 -42.04 -17.86
N GLU A 137 -32.00 -43.17 -17.33
CA GLU A 137 -31.98 -44.44 -18.07
C GLU A 137 -32.78 -45.49 -17.30
N ASP A 138 -34.11 -45.47 -17.47
CA ASP A 138 -34.92 -46.66 -17.21
C ASP A 138 -35.21 -47.35 -18.54
N GLU A 139 -34.48 -48.45 -18.74
CA GLU A 139 -34.74 -49.51 -19.72
C GLU A 139 -36.20 -49.96 -19.64
N SER A 140 -36.99 -49.75 -20.70
CA SER A 140 -37.94 -50.79 -21.15
C SER A 140 -38.56 -50.46 -22.50
N LYS A 141 -38.57 -51.50 -23.35
CA LYS A 141 -39.46 -51.76 -24.50
C LYS A 141 -38.81 -51.77 -25.88
N TYR A 142 -37.90 -52.73 -26.08
CA TYR A 142 -37.94 -53.53 -27.30
C TYR A 142 -38.51 -54.89 -26.91
N GLN A 143 -39.75 -55.17 -27.32
CA GLN A 143 -40.27 -56.53 -27.31
C GLN A 143 -39.66 -57.27 -28.51
N GLU A 144 -39.06 -58.41 -28.24
CA GLU A 144 -38.54 -59.36 -29.24
C GLU A 144 -39.65 -59.72 -30.23
N ILE A 145 -39.33 -59.66 -31.53
CA ILE A 145 -40.21 -60.07 -32.62
C ILE A 145 -39.59 -61.34 -33.18
N ASP A 146 -40.31 -62.46 -33.13
CA ASP A 146 -39.91 -63.67 -33.84
C ASP A 146 -40.22 -63.52 -35.35
N GLU A 147 -39.50 -64.27 -36.20
CA GLU A 147 -39.45 -64.12 -37.68
C GLU A 147 -40.80 -64.21 -38.42
N ASP A 148 -41.93 -64.52 -37.76
CA ASP A 148 -43.26 -64.61 -38.38
C ASP A 148 -44.30 -63.56 -37.91
N GLY A 149 -43.88 -62.53 -37.16
CA GLY A 149 -44.62 -61.25 -37.08
C GLY A 149 -46.05 -61.26 -36.50
N ILE A 150 -46.35 -62.07 -35.46
CA ILE A 150 -47.64 -62.02 -34.76
C ILE A 150 -47.43 -61.84 -33.23
N PRO A 151 -47.99 -60.80 -32.58
CA PRO A 151 -47.84 -60.58 -31.13
C PRO A 151 -48.82 -61.43 -30.29
N PHE A 152 -48.39 -61.86 -29.10
CA PHE A 152 -49.28 -62.38 -28.05
C PHE A 152 -50.20 -61.30 -27.46
#